data_AF-A0A2P6RLS3-F1
#
_entry.id   AF-A0A2P6RLS3-F1
#
_cell.length_a   1.000
_cell.length_b   1.000
_cell.length_c   1.000
_cell.angle_alpha   90.00
_cell.angle_beta   90.00
_cell.angle_gamma   90.00
#
_symmetry.space_group_name_H-M   'P 1'
#
loop_
_entity.id
_entity.type
_entity.pdbx_description
1 polymer ?
#
loop_
_entity_poly.entity_id
_entity_poly.type
_entity_poly.pdbx_seq_one_letter_code
_entity_poly.pdbx_strand_id
1 'polypeptide(L)'
;MAALRSVKEKQLYLQEIERARQDLRALIYSKNCAPIMLRLAWHDAGTYDAFTKTGGPNGSIRNEEELKHSANNGLKIAVDLCEEVKAKHPKITYADLYQLAGVVAIEVTGGPPIDLVPGRKDSKQSPPEGRLPDAKLGASHLRDTFYRMGLSDQDIVVLSGGHTLGRAHQERSGFDGPWTKEPAKFDNSYFVELLKGESEGLMKLPTDKALVEDPGFHHYVELYANDKDAFFRDYAVSHKKLSELGFSPPSSGQKVGLALSIAAVLVLAVVWELTDPFLIWKQYNN
;
A
#
# COMPACT_ATOMS: atom_id res chain seq x y z
N MET A 1 15.56 -4.50 -32.92
CA MET A 1 14.17 -4.02 -33.09
C MET A 1 13.22 -4.50 -31.98
N ALA A 2 13.11 -5.80 -31.70
CA ALA A 2 12.20 -6.31 -30.64
C ALA A 2 12.55 -5.83 -29.21
N ALA A 3 13.83 -5.81 -28.83
CA ALA A 3 14.26 -5.31 -27.52
C ALA A 3 13.94 -3.81 -27.30
N LEU A 4 14.21 -2.97 -28.31
CA LEU A 4 13.86 -1.54 -28.29
C LEU A 4 12.34 -1.32 -28.17
N ARG A 5 11.53 -2.15 -28.85
CA ARG A 5 10.07 -2.12 -28.75
C ARG A 5 9.60 -2.48 -27.34
N SER A 6 10.17 -3.52 -26.73
CA SER A 6 9.86 -3.94 -25.36
C SER A 6 10.22 -2.89 -24.31
N VAL A 7 11.37 -2.21 -24.45
CA VAL A 7 11.76 -1.09 -23.58
C VAL A 7 10.78 0.07 -23.67
N LYS A 8 10.37 0.44 -24.89
CA LYS A 8 9.39 1.51 -25.12
C LYS A 8 8.01 1.15 -24.54
N GLU A 9 7.56 -0.09 -24.70
CA GLU A 9 6.30 -0.57 -24.12
C GLU A 9 6.32 -0.51 -22.59
N LYS A 10 7.43 -0.93 -21.96
CA LYS A 10 7.62 -0.81 -20.50
C LYS A 10 7.58 0.65 -20.05
N GLN A 11 8.26 1.55 -20.75
CA GLN A 11 8.27 2.97 -20.41
C GLN A 11 6.88 3.61 -20.52
N LEU A 12 6.12 3.27 -21.57
CA LEU A 12 4.74 3.75 -21.73
C LEU A 12 3.82 3.22 -20.63
N TYR A 13 4.04 1.99 -20.16
CA TYR A 13 3.30 1.43 -19.04
C TYR A 13 3.61 2.17 -17.73
N LEU A 14 4.88 2.45 -17.44
CA LEU A 14 5.26 3.24 -16.27
C LEU A 14 4.65 4.66 -16.31
N GLN A 15 4.60 5.29 -17.48
CA GLN A 15 3.92 6.58 -17.64
C GLN A 15 2.40 6.48 -17.42
N GLU A 16 1.77 5.36 -17.80
CA GLU A 16 0.37 5.10 -17.49
C GLU A 16 0.14 4.98 -15.98
N ILE A 17 1.01 4.24 -15.28
CA ILE A 17 0.97 4.11 -13.80
C ILE A 17 1.01 5.49 -13.14
N GLU A 18 1.93 6.36 -13.56
CA GLU A 18 2.06 7.69 -12.97
C GLU A 18 0.84 8.59 -13.25
N ARG A 19 0.24 8.51 -14.43
CA ARG A 19 -1.01 9.24 -14.71
C ARG A 19 -2.19 8.68 -13.89
N ALA A 20 -2.30 7.35 -13.78
CA ALA A 20 -3.31 6.70 -12.95
C ALA A 20 -3.15 7.07 -11.47
N ARG A 21 -1.91 7.17 -10.96
CA ARG A 21 -1.59 7.63 -9.60
C ARG A 21 -2.13 9.03 -9.35
N GLN A 22 -1.96 9.95 -10.30
CA GLN A 22 -2.47 11.33 -10.19
C GLN A 22 -4.01 11.37 -10.15
N ASP A 23 -4.67 10.62 -11.04
CA ASP A 23 -6.13 10.52 -11.06
C ASP A 23 -6.68 9.85 -9.79
N LEU A 24 -6.00 8.81 -9.28
CA LEU A 24 -6.34 8.20 -7.99
C LEU A 24 -6.18 9.18 -6.83
N ARG A 25 -5.11 9.99 -6.78
CA ARG A 25 -4.94 11.01 -5.72
C ARG A 25 -6.12 11.98 -5.72
N ALA A 26 -6.50 12.50 -6.89
CA ALA A 26 -7.62 13.43 -7.02
C ALA A 26 -8.96 12.79 -6.64
N LEU A 27 -9.21 11.56 -7.10
CA LEU A 27 -10.44 10.82 -6.77
C LEU A 27 -10.51 10.52 -5.27
N ILE A 28 -9.44 9.97 -4.69
CA ILE A 28 -9.43 9.53 -3.29
C ILE A 28 -9.60 10.71 -2.35
N TYR A 29 -8.92 11.82 -2.62
CA TYR A 29 -9.06 13.05 -1.85
C TYR A 29 -10.49 13.63 -1.96
N SER A 30 -11.00 13.78 -3.18
CA SER A 30 -12.32 14.41 -3.40
C SER A 30 -13.50 13.60 -2.88
N LYS A 31 -13.41 12.26 -2.93
CA LYS A 31 -14.47 11.35 -2.46
C LYS A 31 -14.29 10.94 -0.99
N ASN A 32 -13.20 11.35 -0.34
CA ASN A 32 -12.84 10.93 1.01
C ASN A 32 -12.90 9.40 1.19
N CYS A 33 -12.33 8.65 0.25
CA CYS A 33 -12.47 7.20 0.17
C CYS A 33 -11.15 6.43 0.39
N ALA A 34 -10.13 7.07 0.97
CA ALA A 34 -8.85 6.42 1.25
C ALA A 34 -8.99 5.11 2.05
N PRO A 35 -9.79 5.03 3.13
CA PRO A 35 -9.88 3.79 3.91
C PRO A 35 -10.43 2.59 3.10
N ILE A 36 -11.43 2.81 2.24
CA ILE A 36 -11.99 1.71 1.44
C ILE A 36 -11.07 1.30 0.28
N MET A 37 -10.24 2.21 -0.22
CA MET A 37 -9.21 1.88 -1.22
C MET A 37 -8.06 1.06 -0.61
N LEU A 38 -7.63 1.42 0.61
CA LEU A 38 -6.69 0.61 1.36
C LEU A 38 -7.25 -0.78 1.65
N ARG A 39 -8.52 -0.86 2.07
CA ARG A 39 -9.22 -2.14 2.28
C ARG A 39 -9.31 -2.96 0.98
N LEU A 40 -9.63 -2.33 -0.16
CA LEU A 40 -9.68 -3.03 -1.45
C LEU A 40 -8.32 -3.68 -1.78
N ALA A 41 -7.22 -2.93 -1.65
CA ALA A 41 -5.88 -3.43 -1.91
C ALA A 41 -5.49 -4.58 -0.95
N TRP A 42 -5.80 -4.43 0.34
CA TRP A 42 -5.60 -5.48 1.36
C TRP A 42 -6.38 -6.76 1.03
N HIS A 43 -7.67 -6.64 0.69
CA HIS A 43 -8.53 -7.79 0.43
C HIS A 43 -8.15 -8.53 -0.87
N ASP A 44 -7.72 -7.82 -1.92
CA ASP A 44 -7.21 -8.46 -3.14
C ASP A 44 -5.92 -9.24 -2.83
N ALA A 45 -5.01 -8.66 -2.06
CA ALA A 45 -3.73 -9.28 -1.71
C ALA A 45 -3.84 -10.43 -0.68
N GLY A 46 -4.69 -10.27 0.34
CA GLY A 46 -4.78 -11.15 1.51
C GLY A 46 -5.34 -12.54 1.23
N THR A 47 -5.80 -12.81 0.00
CA THR A 47 -6.25 -14.14 -0.42
C THR A 47 -5.10 -15.06 -0.83
N TYR A 48 -3.86 -14.57 -0.87
CA TYR A 48 -2.71 -15.36 -1.27
C TYR A 48 -2.48 -16.56 -0.35
N ASP A 49 -2.10 -17.66 -0.98
CA ASP A 49 -1.64 -18.89 -0.33
C ASP A 49 -0.28 -19.26 -0.92
N ALA A 50 0.77 -19.18 -0.10
CA ALA A 50 2.15 -19.46 -0.50
C ALA A 50 2.39 -20.93 -0.85
N PHE A 51 1.60 -21.86 -0.29
CA PHE A 51 1.73 -23.28 -0.57
C PHE A 51 1.17 -23.63 -1.95
N THR A 52 -0.07 -23.21 -2.23
CA THR A 52 -0.72 -23.48 -3.53
C THR A 52 -0.37 -22.47 -4.62
N LYS A 53 0.21 -21.32 -4.26
CA LYS A 53 0.50 -20.18 -5.14
C LYS A 53 -0.75 -19.64 -5.84
N THR A 54 -1.87 -19.62 -5.12
CA THR A 54 -3.17 -19.14 -5.63
C THR A 54 -3.66 -17.90 -4.86
N GLY A 55 -4.55 -17.13 -5.46
CA GLY A 55 -5.00 -15.84 -4.91
C GLY A 55 -3.94 -14.75 -5.02
N GLY A 56 -4.05 -13.73 -4.18
CA GLY A 56 -3.11 -12.61 -4.13
C GLY A 56 -3.51 -11.43 -5.02
N PRO A 57 -2.67 -10.37 -5.03
CA PRO A 57 -2.93 -9.08 -5.65
C PRO A 57 -2.91 -9.18 -7.18
N ASN A 58 -3.97 -9.76 -7.74
CA ASN A 58 -4.10 -10.07 -9.17
C ASN A 58 -5.40 -9.50 -9.75
N GLY A 59 -6.07 -8.62 -9.00
CA GLY A 59 -7.29 -7.95 -9.40
C GLY A 59 -8.53 -8.85 -9.42
N SER A 60 -8.44 -10.13 -9.03
CA SER A 60 -9.60 -11.05 -9.04
C SER A 60 -10.73 -10.58 -8.16
N ILE A 61 -10.48 -9.70 -7.18
CA ILE A 61 -11.52 -9.14 -6.31
C ILE A 61 -12.67 -8.46 -7.06
N ARG A 62 -12.49 -8.08 -8.33
CA ARG A 62 -13.55 -7.52 -9.19
C ARG A 62 -14.51 -8.56 -9.77
N ASN A 63 -14.13 -9.84 -9.73
CA ASN A 63 -14.94 -10.93 -10.23
C ASN A 63 -16.21 -11.05 -9.37
N GLU A 64 -17.35 -11.34 -9.99
CA GLU A 64 -18.63 -11.39 -9.30
C GLU A 64 -18.66 -12.40 -8.14
N GLU A 65 -17.99 -13.54 -8.30
CA GLU A 65 -17.85 -14.57 -7.27
C GLU A 65 -17.10 -14.02 -6.03
N GLU A 66 -15.92 -13.42 -6.23
CA GLU A 66 -15.11 -12.92 -5.13
C GLU A 66 -15.75 -11.69 -4.44
N LEU A 67 -16.44 -10.83 -5.19
CA LEU A 67 -17.20 -9.71 -4.61
C LEU A 67 -18.34 -10.16 -3.69
N LYS A 68 -18.90 -11.35 -3.93
CA LYS A 68 -19.98 -11.93 -3.11
C LYS A 68 -19.47 -12.59 -1.83
N HIS A 69 -18.16 -12.77 -1.66
CA HIS A 69 -17.60 -13.25 -0.40
C HIS A 69 -18.00 -12.31 0.73
N SER A 70 -18.44 -12.88 1.84
CA SER A 70 -18.93 -12.17 3.03
C SER A 70 -17.94 -11.12 3.55
N ALA A 71 -16.64 -11.47 3.59
CA ALA A 71 -15.57 -10.57 4.00
C ALA A 71 -15.40 -9.34 3.08
N ASN A 72 -15.87 -9.43 1.82
CA ASN A 72 -15.75 -8.38 0.81
C ASN A 72 -16.97 -7.44 0.74
N ASN A 73 -17.96 -7.62 1.62
CA ASN A 73 -19.14 -6.76 1.68
C ASN A 73 -18.76 -5.26 1.66
N GLY A 74 -19.36 -4.53 0.71
CA GLY A 74 -19.11 -3.11 0.45
C GLY A 74 -17.96 -2.79 -0.50
N LEU A 75 -17.07 -3.73 -0.85
CA LEU A 75 -15.92 -3.45 -1.73
C LEU A 75 -16.27 -3.19 -3.19
N LYS A 76 -17.49 -3.56 -3.63
CA LYS A 76 -18.00 -3.14 -4.93
C LYS A 76 -17.94 -1.61 -5.10
N ILE A 77 -18.16 -0.83 -4.03
CA ILE A 77 -18.06 0.64 -4.07
C ILE A 77 -16.65 1.08 -4.47
N ALA A 78 -15.61 0.46 -3.91
CA ALA A 78 -14.22 0.79 -4.24
C ALA A 78 -13.84 0.32 -5.64
N VAL A 79 -14.33 -0.84 -6.08
CA VAL A 79 -14.18 -1.33 -7.46
C VAL A 79 -14.81 -0.35 -8.45
N ASP A 80 -16.06 0.07 -8.23
CA ASP A 80 -16.77 1.01 -9.11
C ASP A 80 -16.05 2.37 -9.18
N LEU A 81 -15.52 2.87 -8.06
CA LEU A 81 -14.70 4.08 -8.03
C LEU A 81 -13.40 3.91 -8.83
N CYS A 82 -12.76 2.74 -8.76
CA CYS A 82 -11.59 2.44 -9.57
C CYS A 82 -11.91 2.34 -11.07
N GLU A 83 -13.13 1.97 -11.46
CA GLU A 83 -13.54 1.98 -12.88
C GLU A 83 -13.48 3.38 -13.49
N GLU A 84 -13.75 4.44 -12.72
CA GLU A 84 -13.62 5.83 -13.20
C GLU A 84 -12.17 6.15 -13.64
N VAL A 85 -11.18 5.62 -12.90
CA VAL A 85 -9.77 5.76 -13.24
C VAL A 85 -9.39 4.79 -14.37
N LYS A 86 -9.85 3.53 -14.28
CA LYS A 86 -9.59 2.50 -15.30
C LYS A 86 -10.03 2.94 -16.70
N ALA A 87 -11.17 3.60 -16.81
CA ALA A 87 -11.71 4.10 -18.07
C ALA A 87 -10.78 5.12 -18.76
N LYS A 88 -10.06 5.93 -17.97
CA LYS A 88 -9.06 6.89 -18.47
C LYS A 88 -7.72 6.23 -18.78
N HIS A 89 -7.39 5.15 -18.08
CA HIS A 89 -6.13 4.41 -18.18
C HIS A 89 -6.37 2.97 -18.65
N PRO A 90 -6.81 2.73 -19.89
CA PRO A 90 -7.19 1.39 -20.34
C PRO A 90 -6.02 0.40 -20.34
N LYS A 91 -4.76 0.86 -20.32
CA LYS A 91 -3.58 -0.01 -20.36
C LYS A 91 -3.18 -0.56 -18.99
N ILE A 92 -3.48 0.13 -17.89
CA ILE A 92 -3.18 -0.38 -16.54
C ILE A 92 -3.97 -1.67 -16.29
N THR A 93 -3.37 -2.65 -15.62
CA THR A 93 -4.12 -3.84 -15.17
C THR A 93 -4.95 -3.48 -13.96
N TYR A 94 -6.07 -4.17 -13.73
CA TYR A 94 -6.82 -4.00 -12.48
C TYR A 94 -5.97 -4.35 -11.26
N ALA A 95 -5.14 -5.39 -11.39
CA ALA A 95 -4.20 -5.79 -10.35
C ALA A 95 -3.26 -4.66 -9.91
N ASP A 96 -2.61 -3.96 -10.86
CA ASP A 96 -1.77 -2.81 -10.52
C ASP A 96 -2.60 -1.61 -10.07
N LEU A 97 -3.79 -1.38 -10.65
CA LEU A 97 -4.66 -0.27 -10.27
C LEU A 97 -5.11 -0.36 -8.81
N TYR A 98 -5.51 -1.53 -8.32
CA TYR A 98 -5.99 -1.70 -6.95
C TYR A 98 -4.85 -1.57 -5.93
N GLN A 99 -3.68 -2.15 -6.22
CA GLN A 99 -2.50 -1.97 -5.35
C GLN A 99 -2.01 -0.51 -5.36
N LEU A 100 -2.08 0.17 -6.51
CA LEU A 100 -1.81 1.60 -6.59
C LEU A 100 -2.81 2.44 -5.80
N ALA A 101 -4.10 2.08 -5.83
CA ALA A 101 -5.13 2.75 -5.03
C ALA A 101 -4.87 2.63 -3.52
N GLY A 102 -4.42 1.46 -3.04
CA GLY A 102 -4.00 1.26 -1.66
C GLY A 102 -2.81 2.14 -1.25
N VAL A 103 -1.75 2.15 -2.06
CA VAL A 103 -0.57 3.00 -1.83
C VAL A 103 -0.94 4.49 -1.83
N VAL A 104 -1.74 4.93 -2.80
CA VAL A 104 -2.19 6.33 -2.88
C VAL A 104 -3.07 6.70 -1.69
N ALA A 105 -3.93 5.79 -1.21
CA ALA A 105 -4.75 6.02 -0.03
C ALA A 105 -3.91 6.30 1.23
N ILE A 106 -2.82 5.57 1.43
CA ILE A 106 -1.88 5.81 2.54
C ILE A 106 -1.19 7.16 2.35
N GLU A 107 -0.76 7.46 1.13
CA GLU A 107 -0.05 8.70 0.83
C GLU A 107 -0.91 9.94 1.06
N VAL A 108 -2.14 9.99 0.53
CA VAL A 108 -3.03 11.15 0.65
C VAL A 108 -3.51 11.41 2.08
N THR A 109 -3.38 10.42 2.96
CA THR A 109 -3.75 10.50 4.38
C THR A 109 -2.54 10.77 5.29
N GLY A 110 -1.36 11.02 4.71
CA GLY A 110 -0.14 11.41 5.44
C GLY A 110 0.73 10.25 5.92
N GLY A 111 0.51 9.05 5.40
CA GLY A 111 1.30 7.85 5.74
C GLY A 111 2.66 7.79 5.03
N PRO A 112 3.43 6.72 5.26
CA PRO A 112 4.77 6.58 4.71
C PRO A 112 4.76 6.38 3.18
N PRO A 113 5.84 6.78 2.48
CA PRO A 113 6.00 6.46 1.07
C PRO A 113 6.21 4.95 0.88
N ILE A 114 5.47 4.36 -0.06
CA ILE A 114 5.55 2.94 -0.39
C ILE A 114 5.91 2.80 -1.85
N ASP A 115 6.99 2.07 -2.11
CA ASP A 115 7.42 1.74 -3.46
C ASP A 115 6.55 0.62 -4.05
N LEU A 116 5.81 0.93 -5.12
CA LEU A 116 5.01 -0.03 -5.87
C LEU A 116 5.73 -0.40 -7.15
N VAL A 117 6.06 -1.68 -7.32
CA VAL A 117 6.56 -2.18 -8.60
C VAL A 117 5.38 -2.65 -9.45
N PRO A 118 5.14 -2.05 -10.63
CA PRO A 118 4.05 -2.47 -11.52
C PRO A 118 4.46 -3.68 -12.37
N GLY A 119 3.46 -4.33 -12.96
CA GLY A 119 3.59 -5.49 -13.83
C GLY A 119 2.69 -6.66 -13.45
N ARG A 120 1.77 -6.50 -12.49
CA ARG A 120 0.81 -7.54 -12.11
C ARG A 120 -0.14 -7.82 -13.27
N LYS A 121 -0.56 -9.07 -13.39
CA LYS A 121 -1.50 -9.51 -14.42
C LYS A 121 -2.87 -9.74 -13.80
N ASP A 122 -3.90 -9.38 -14.55
CA ASP A 122 -5.28 -9.63 -14.13
C ASP A 122 -5.60 -11.12 -14.17
N SER A 123 -6.11 -11.63 -13.06
CA SER A 123 -6.72 -12.96 -12.99
C SER A 123 -8.21 -12.89 -13.33
N LYS A 124 -8.71 -13.99 -13.92
CA LYS A 124 -10.15 -14.29 -14.07
C LYS A 124 -10.63 -15.34 -13.07
N GLN A 125 -9.70 -15.93 -12.32
CA GLN A 125 -9.99 -16.97 -11.34
C GLN A 125 -10.03 -16.34 -9.95
N SER A 126 -11.17 -16.46 -9.29
CA SER A 126 -11.35 -16.09 -7.89
C SER A 126 -10.72 -17.16 -6.99
N PRO A 127 -10.06 -16.79 -5.89
CA PRO A 127 -9.71 -17.74 -4.84
C PRO A 127 -10.98 -18.21 -4.11
N PRO A 128 -10.95 -19.36 -3.42
CA PRO A 128 -12.08 -19.76 -2.57
C PRO A 128 -12.29 -18.77 -1.42
N GLU A 129 -13.54 -18.62 -0.99
CA GLU A 129 -13.90 -17.84 0.20
C GLU A 129 -13.24 -18.41 1.48
N GLY A 130 -13.09 -17.57 2.51
CA GLY A 130 -12.62 -17.97 3.84
C GLY A 130 -11.12 -17.80 4.06
N ARG A 131 -10.38 -17.22 3.10
CA ARG A 131 -8.95 -16.95 3.26
C ARG A 131 -8.63 -15.66 4.04
N LEU A 132 -9.54 -14.70 4.08
CA LEU A 132 -9.36 -13.45 4.81
C LEU A 132 -9.61 -13.66 6.32
N PRO A 133 -8.98 -12.85 7.20
CA PRO A 133 -9.09 -13.05 8.64
C PRO A 133 -10.52 -12.79 9.14
N ASP A 134 -10.98 -13.59 10.11
CA ASP A 134 -12.23 -13.35 10.83
C ASP A 134 -11.94 -12.46 12.04
N ALA A 135 -12.55 -11.28 12.05
CA ALA A 135 -12.42 -10.27 13.08
C ALA A 135 -12.83 -10.75 14.49
N LYS A 136 -13.57 -11.86 14.60
CA LYS A 136 -14.05 -12.43 15.88
C LYS A 136 -13.05 -13.37 16.53
N LEU A 137 -12.01 -13.76 15.83
CA LEU A 137 -11.01 -14.72 16.31
C LEU A 137 -9.80 -14.02 16.94
N GLY A 138 -8.83 -14.80 17.42
CA GLY A 138 -7.67 -14.32 18.17
C GLY A 138 -6.32 -14.55 17.47
N ALA A 139 -5.25 -14.50 18.26
CA ALA A 139 -3.88 -14.51 17.76
C ALA A 139 -3.49 -15.75 16.94
N SER A 140 -3.95 -16.94 17.32
CA SER A 140 -3.71 -18.17 16.53
C SER A 140 -4.26 -18.04 15.11
N HIS A 141 -5.47 -17.50 14.97
CA HIS A 141 -6.12 -17.32 13.67
C HIS A 141 -5.39 -16.29 12.81
N LEU A 142 -4.89 -15.21 13.42
CA LEU A 142 -4.06 -14.23 12.72
C LEU A 142 -2.79 -14.89 12.19
N ARG A 143 -2.10 -15.70 13.01
CA ARG A 143 -0.93 -16.46 12.56
C ARG A 143 -1.28 -17.42 11.43
N ASP A 144 -2.34 -18.23 11.57
CA ASP A 144 -2.75 -19.17 10.52
C ASP A 144 -3.03 -18.45 9.19
N THR A 145 -3.68 -17.29 9.26
CA THR A 145 -4.05 -16.49 8.09
C THR A 145 -2.84 -15.84 7.43
N PHE A 146 -1.99 -15.15 8.19
CA PHE A 146 -0.85 -14.39 7.66
C PHE A 146 0.35 -15.29 7.36
N TYR A 147 0.58 -16.36 8.11
CA TYR A 147 1.64 -17.34 7.84
C TYR A 147 1.36 -18.10 6.55
N ARG A 148 0.09 -18.36 6.22
CA ARG A 148 -0.31 -18.87 4.89
C ARG A 148 0.15 -17.93 3.76
N MET A 149 0.16 -16.62 4.00
CA MET A 149 0.67 -15.62 3.05
C MET A 149 2.21 -15.56 3.02
N GLY A 150 2.89 -16.12 4.03
CA GLY A 150 4.34 -16.00 4.21
C GLY A 150 4.76 -14.73 4.96
N LEU A 151 3.86 -14.12 5.74
CA LEU A 151 4.10 -12.92 6.54
C LEU A 151 4.44 -13.29 8.00
N SER A 152 5.23 -12.46 8.70
CA SER A 152 5.67 -12.71 10.08
C SER A 152 4.74 -12.10 11.15
N ASP A 153 5.01 -12.37 12.43
CA ASP A 153 4.32 -11.70 13.56
C ASP A 153 4.45 -10.17 13.51
N GLN A 154 5.62 -9.65 13.11
CA GLN A 154 5.80 -8.20 12.89
C GLN A 154 4.90 -7.70 11.77
N ASP A 155 4.84 -8.43 10.65
CA ASP A 155 3.99 -8.07 9.52
C ASP A 155 2.51 -8.04 9.93
N ILE A 156 2.05 -8.99 10.76
CA ILE A 156 0.69 -9.01 11.33
C ILE A 156 0.42 -7.71 12.09
N VAL A 157 1.23 -7.40 13.10
CA VAL A 157 0.97 -6.28 14.00
C VAL A 157 1.05 -4.95 13.25
N VAL A 158 2.08 -4.77 12.42
CA VAL A 158 2.26 -3.51 11.69
C VAL A 158 1.14 -3.29 10.67
N LEU A 159 0.72 -4.33 9.93
CA LEU A 159 -0.36 -4.20 8.95
C LEU A 159 -1.73 -3.96 9.60
N SER A 160 -1.97 -4.48 10.81
CA SER A 160 -3.15 -4.11 11.61
C SER A 160 -3.22 -2.61 11.91
N GLY A 161 -2.07 -1.92 11.93
CA GLY A 161 -2.00 -0.45 11.98
C GLY A 161 -2.75 0.26 10.85
N GLY A 162 -3.07 -0.43 9.75
CA GLY A 162 -3.95 0.09 8.70
C GLY A 162 -5.35 0.48 9.19
N HIS A 163 -5.82 -0.11 10.30
CA HIS A 163 -7.05 0.30 10.99
C HIS A 163 -6.97 1.70 11.60
N THR A 164 -5.82 2.37 11.59
CA THR A 164 -5.77 3.82 11.88
C THR A 164 -6.67 4.62 10.95
N LEU A 165 -6.95 4.09 9.75
CA LEU A 165 -7.87 4.65 8.78
C LEU A 165 -9.26 3.99 8.83
N GLY A 166 -10.28 4.81 8.73
CA GLY A 166 -11.65 4.40 8.49
C GLY A 166 -12.41 3.94 9.72
N ARG A 167 -13.42 3.11 9.47
CA ARG A 167 -14.36 2.60 10.46
C ARG A 167 -14.98 1.30 10.03
N ALA A 168 -15.47 0.52 10.98
CA ALA A 168 -16.41 -0.55 10.70
C ALA A 168 -17.81 0.02 10.44
N HIS A 169 -18.61 -0.80 9.78
CA HIS A 169 -19.98 -0.52 9.40
C HIS A 169 -20.84 -1.75 9.70
N GLN A 170 -21.92 -1.55 10.46
CA GLN A 170 -22.79 -2.62 10.97
C GLN A 170 -23.33 -3.48 9.82
N GLU A 171 -23.74 -2.85 8.72
CA GLU A 171 -24.34 -3.52 7.55
C GLU A 171 -23.34 -4.31 6.71
N ARG A 172 -22.03 -4.13 6.93
CA ARG A 172 -20.97 -4.82 6.18
C ARG A 172 -20.36 -5.97 6.97
N SER A 173 -20.01 -5.68 8.23
CA SER A 173 -19.20 -6.56 9.07
C SER A 173 -19.90 -7.01 10.37
N GLY A 174 -21.01 -6.37 10.74
CA GLY A 174 -21.64 -6.54 12.05
C GLY A 174 -20.97 -5.79 13.19
N PHE A 175 -19.87 -5.06 12.93
CA PHE A 175 -19.22 -4.13 13.86
C PHE A 175 -19.45 -2.69 13.40
N ASP A 176 -19.42 -1.73 14.33
CA ASP A 176 -19.60 -0.30 14.02
C ASP A 176 -18.63 0.58 14.82
N GLY A 177 -18.14 1.63 14.16
CA GLY A 177 -17.33 2.68 14.78
C GLY A 177 -15.92 2.80 14.19
N PRO A 178 -15.23 3.94 14.41
CA PRO A 178 -13.83 4.11 14.03
C PRO A 178 -12.89 3.54 15.10
N TRP A 179 -11.66 3.19 14.71
CA TRP A 179 -10.60 2.80 15.66
C TRP A 179 -9.89 4.01 16.26
N THR A 180 -9.88 5.14 15.54
CA THR A 180 -9.16 6.36 15.93
C THR A 180 -10.08 7.58 15.87
N LYS A 181 -9.69 8.65 16.56
CA LYS A 181 -10.44 9.91 16.56
C LYS A 181 -10.35 10.65 15.23
N GLU A 182 -9.30 10.40 14.46
CA GLU A 182 -9.04 11.01 13.15
C GLU A 182 -8.99 9.93 12.05
N PRO A 183 -10.12 9.31 11.67
CA PRO A 183 -10.14 8.13 10.77
C PRO A 183 -9.74 8.43 9.31
N ALA A 184 -9.41 9.68 8.99
CA ALA A 184 -8.90 10.10 7.67
C ALA A 184 -7.39 10.42 7.69
N LYS A 185 -6.70 10.15 8.81
CA LYS A 185 -5.28 10.45 9.01
C LYS A 185 -4.51 9.18 9.32
N PHE A 186 -3.45 8.95 8.56
CA PHE A 186 -2.57 7.81 8.77
C PHE A 186 -1.50 8.20 9.79
N ASP A 187 -1.61 7.69 11.02
CA ASP A 187 -0.61 7.84 12.07
C ASP A 187 -0.60 6.59 12.98
N ASN A 188 0.11 6.64 14.10
CA ASN A 188 0.19 5.50 15.03
C ASN A 188 -0.92 5.49 16.09
N SER A 189 -1.98 6.31 15.94
CA SER A 189 -3.06 6.41 16.93
C SER A 189 -3.77 5.08 17.16
N TYR A 190 -3.83 4.19 16.15
CA TYR A 190 -4.35 2.83 16.33
C TYR A 190 -3.69 2.11 17.51
N PHE A 191 -2.35 2.08 17.57
CA PHE A 191 -1.62 1.40 18.63
C PHE A 191 -1.74 2.12 19.97
N VAL A 192 -1.72 3.46 19.94
CA VAL A 192 -1.90 4.29 21.15
C VAL A 192 -3.27 4.04 21.78
N GLU A 193 -4.35 4.01 20.98
CA GLU A 193 -5.69 3.72 21.47
C GLU A 193 -5.85 2.25 21.85
N LEU A 194 -5.10 1.34 21.22
CA LEU A 194 -5.12 -0.09 21.54
C LEU A 194 -4.60 -0.38 22.96
N LEU A 195 -3.49 0.26 23.36
CA LEU A 195 -2.92 0.11 24.71
C LEU A 195 -3.77 0.73 25.83
N LYS A 196 -4.69 1.65 25.51
CA LYS A 196 -5.57 2.30 26.51
C LYS A 196 -6.73 1.40 26.99
N GLY A 197 -6.96 0.24 26.38
CA GLY A 197 -8.17 -0.54 26.63
C GLY A 197 -9.41 0.12 25.99
N GLU A 198 -10.58 0.04 26.59
CA GLU A 198 -11.79 0.65 26.00
C GLU A 198 -11.74 2.18 26.02
N SER A 199 -12.25 2.82 24.97
CA SER A 199 -12.28 4.29 24.84
C SER A 199 -13.61 4.74 24.24
N GLU A 200 -14.22 5.77 24.82
CA GLU A 200 -15.54 6.23 24.40
C GLU A 200 -15.56 6.63 22.92
N GLY A 201 -16.52 6.09 22.17
CA GLY A 201 -16.72 6.37 20.75
C GLY A 201 -15.74 5.68 19.79
N LEU A 202 -14.79 4.89 20.31
CA LEU A 202 -13.84 4.11 19.51
C LEU A 202 -14.11 2.61 19.66
N MET A 203 -13.87 1.85 18.60
CA MET A 203 -14.04 0.40 18.61
C MET A 203 -12.70 -0.35 18.62
N LYS A 204 -12.78 -1.61 19.05
CA LYS A 204 -11.69 -2.60 18.96
C LYS A 204 -12.30 -3.95 18.61
N LEU A 205 -11.85 -4.57 17.52
CA LEU A 205 -12.23 -5.94 17.19
C LEU A 205 -11.57 -6.92 18.16
N PRO A 206 -12.13 -8.12 18.35
CA PRO A 206 -11.45 -9.21 19.03
C PRO A 206 -10.03 -9.49 18.49
N THR A 207 -9.83 -9.43 17.17
CA THR A 207 -8.50 -9.54 16.57
C THR A 207 -7.55 -8.39 16.93
N ASP A 208 -8.05 -7.16 17.14
CA ASP A 208 -7.20 -6.05 17.58
C ASP A 208 -6.75 -6.27 19.02
N LYS A 209 -7.68 -6.67 19.91
CA LYS A 209 -7.40 -6.97 21.32
C LYS A 209 -6.37 -8.10 21.46
N ALA A 210 -6.46 -9.11 20.58
CA ALA A 210 -5.51 -10.21 20.54
C ALA A 210 -4.05 -9.77 20.30
N LEU A 211 -3.81 -8.61 19.68
CA LEU A 211 -2.45 -8.08 19.49
C LEU A 211 -1.83 -7.60 20.80
N VAL A 212 -2.64 -7.16 21.77
CA VAL A 212 -2.18 -6.76 23.11
C VAL A 212 -2.07 -7.96 24.03
N GLU A 213 -2.99 -8.91 23.91
CA GLU A 213 -3.08 -10.07 24.79
C GLU A 213 -2.00 -11.13 24.50
N ASP A 214 -1.57 -11.25 23.24
CA ASP A 214 -0.54 -12.20 22.83
C ASP A 214 0.88 -11.64 23.08
N PRO A 215 1.74 -12.31 23.87
CA PRO A 215 3.08 -11.80 24.19
C PRO A 215 4.00 -11.60 22.97
N GLY A 216 3.82 -12.39 21.91
CA GLY A 216 4.61 -12.26 20.68
C GLY A 216 4.21 -11.04 19.84
N PHE A 217 2.96 -10.60 19.94
CA PHE A 217 2.47 -9.39 19.29
C PHE A 217 2.66 -8.13 20.14
N HIS A 218 2.49 -8.25 21.46
CA HIS A 218 2.42 -7.12 22.39
C HIS A 218 3.61 -6.16 22.25
N HIS A 219 4.82 -6.70 22.14
CA HIS A 219 6.02 -5.86 22.07
C HIS A 219 6.07 -4.99 20.80
N TYR A 220 5.47 -5.43 19.68
CA TYR A 220 5.35 -4.62 18.47
C TYR A 220 4.28 -3.53 18.64
N VAL A 221 3.18 -3.83 19.34
CA VAL A 221 2.15 -2.83 19.68
C VAL A 221 2.77 -1.71 20.52
N GLU A 222 3.55 -2.05 21.55
CA GLU A 222 4.28 -1.08 22.37
C GLU A 222 5.29 -0.28 21.55
N LEU A 223 6.06 -0.94 20.67
CA LEU A 223 7.01 -0.26 19.78
C LEU A 223 6.30 0.80 18.93
N TYR A 224 5.23 0.42 18.23
CA TYR A 224 4.55 1.32 17.30
C TYR A 224 3.72 2.40 17.99
N ALA A 225 3.21 2.15 19.19
CA ALA A 225 2.58 3.19 20.01
C ALA A 225 3.59 4.27 20.45
N ASN A 226 4.83 3.88 20.75
CA ASN A 226 5.86 4.80 21.24
C ASN A 226 6.72 5.45 20.14
N ASP A 227 6.85 4.80 18.98
CA ASP A 227 7.67 5.28 17.86
C ASP A 227 6.88 5.21 16.54
N LYS A 228 6.30 6.37 16.18
CA LYS A 228 5.58 6.55 14.90
C LYS A 228 6.50 6.34 13.70
N ASP A 229 7.78 6.68 13.80
CA ASP A 229 8.71 6.54 12.68
C ASP A 229 9.08 5.07 12.48
N ALA A 230 9.20 4.27 13.55
CA ALA A 230 9.30 2.82 13.46
C ALA A 230 8.06 2.21 12.81
N PHE A 231 6.86 2.63 13.24
CA PHE A 231 5.62 2.20 12.59
C PHE A 231 5.65 2.51 11.09
N PHE A 232 6.00 3.73 10.70
CA PHE A 232 5.99 4.14 9.29
C PHE A 232 7.01 3.37 8.46
N ARG A 233 8.23 3.16 8.97
CA ARG A 233 9.25 2.37 8.28
C ARG A 233 8.80 0.93 8.06
N ASP A 234 8.32 0.29 9.13
CA ASP A 234 7.94 -1.12 9.07
C ASP A 234 6.65 -1.33 8.27
N TYR A 235 5.69 -0.42 8.39
CA TYR A 235 4.44 -0.47 7.62
C TYR A 235 4.73 -0.40 6.12
N ALA A 236 5.65 0.47 5.69
CA ALA A 236 6.01 0.57 4.29
C ALA A 236 6.63 -0.73 3.75
N VAL A 237 7.49 -1.38 4.55
CA VAL A 237 8.10 -2.67 4.20
C VAL A 237 7.03 -3.76 4.12
N SER A 238 6.19 -3.92 5.13
CA SER A 238 5.18 -4.98 5.19
C SER A 238 4.06 -4.78 4.18
N HIS A 239 3.64 -3.54 3.94
CA HIS A 239 2.66 -3.24 2.89
C HIS A 239 3.22 -3.55 1.50
N LYS A 240 4.51 -3.28 1.25
CA LYS A 240 5.16 -3.70 0.00
C LYS A 240 5.14 -5.23 -0.15
N LYS A 241 5.56 -5.98 0.89
CA LYS A 241 5.51 -7.45 0.89
C LYS A 241 4.11 -7.97 0.55
N LEU A 242 3.10 -7.44 1.24
CA LEU A 242 1.69 -7.77 1.00
C LEU A 242 1.28 -7.50 -0.46
N SER A 243 1.56 -6.30 -0.96
CA SER A 243 1.19 -5.92 -2.32
C SER A 243 1.87 -6.76 -3.40
N GLU A 244 2.99 -7.42 -3.07
CA GLU A 244 3.80 -8.23 -3.98
C GLU A 244 3.64 -9.75 -3.74
N LEU A 245 2.70 -10.19 -2.89
CA LEU A 245 2.44 -11.61 -2.66
C LEU A 245 2.15 -12.36 -3.96
N GLY A 246 2.90 -13.43 -4.25
CA GLY A 246 2.75 -14.19 -5.51
C GLY A 246 3.15 -13.44 -6.79
N PHE A 247 3.53 -12.16 -6.69
CA PHE A 247 4.08 -11.37 -7.79
C PHE A 247 5.60 -11.46 -7.76
N SER A 248 6.20 -11.71 -8.93
CA SER A 248 7.65 -11.66 -9.11
C SER A 248 7.99 -10.42 -9.93
N PRO A 249 8.48 -9.34 -9.29
CA PRO A 249 8.97 -8.17 -10.01
C PRO A 249 9.98 -8.58 -11.08
N PRO A 250 9.96 -7.96 -12.28
CA PRO A 250 11.04 -8.15 -13.23
C PRO A 250 12.37 -7.85 -12.53
N SER A 251 13.34 -8.76 -12.61
CA SER A 251 14.65 -8.53 -12.01
C SER A 251 15.17 -7.17 -12.48
N SER A 252 15.55 -6.32 -11.53
CA SER A 252 16.30 -5.11 -11.84
C SER A 252 17.64 -5.59 -12.42
N GLY A 253 17.70 -5.69 -13.74
CA GLY A 253 18.94 -6.02 -14.44
C GLY A 253 20.01 -5.03 -14.01
N GLN A 254 20.98 -5.53 -13.23
CA GLN A 254 22.20 -4.88 -12.76
C GLN A 254 22.05 -3.45 -12.23
N LYS A 255 22.56 -3.21 -11.02
CA LYS A 255 23.03 -1.87 -10.64
C LYS A 255 24.01 -1.41 -11.73
N VAL A 256 23.57 -0.57 -12.66
CA VAL A 256 24.49 0.16 -13.52
C VAL A 256 25.24 1.07 -12.56
N GLY A 257 26.45 0.64 -12.20
CA GLY A 257 27.39 1.52 -11.52
C GLY A 257 27.46 2.79 -12.33
N LEU A 258 27.14 3.91 -11.70
CA LEU A 258 27.29 5.23 -12.29
C LEU A 258 28.79 5.44 -12.51
N ALA A 259 29.31 5.00 -13.64
CA ALA A 259 30.58 5.45 -14.14
C ALA A 259 30.35 6.90 -14.56
N LEU A 260 30.57 7.82 -13.61
CA LEU A 260 30.72 9.24 -13.90
C LEU A 260 31.86 9.36 -14.91
N SER A 261 31.50 9.54 -16.18
CA SER A 261 32.46 9.91 -17.21
C SER A 261 33.01 11.28 -16.83
N ILE A 262 34.34 11.36 -16.74
CA ILE A 262 35.12 12.56 -16.35
C ILE A 262 34.72 13.81 -17.16
N ALA A 263 34.09 13.64 -18.33
CA ALA A 263 33.54 14.72 -19.13
C ALA A 263 32.41 15.53 -18.44
N ALA A 264 31.56 14.91 -17.61
CA ALA A 264 30.44 15.62 -16.97
C ALA A 264 30.89 16.54 -15.82
N VAL A 265 31.99 16.19 -15.14
CA VAL A 265 32.59 17.02 -14.08
C VAL A 265 33.27 18.26 -14.67
N LEU A 266 33.87 18.14 -15.87
CA LEU A 266 34.50 19.27 -16.55
C LEU A 266 33.50 20.32 -17.06
N VAL A 267 32.31 19.92 -17.54
CA VAL A 267 31.29 20.87 -18.00
C VAL A 267 30.75 21.71 -16.83
N LEU A 268 30.58 21.14 -15.64
CA LEU A 268 30.14 21.90 -14.47
C LEU A 268 31.22 22.84 -13.91
N ALA A 269 32.51 22.44 -13.98
CA ALA A 269 33.61 23.31 -13.56
C ALA A 269 33.78 24.53 -14.47
N VAL A 270 33.65 24.34 -15.80
CA VAL A 270 33.73 25.47 -16.76
C VAL A 270 32.54 26.41 -16.63
N VAL A 271 31.34 25.91 -16.33
CA VAL A 271 30.18 26.78 -16.09
C VAL A 271 30.32 27.58 -14.79
N TRP A 272 30.89 27.00 -13.73
CA TRP A 272 31.14 27.71 -12.47
C TRP A 272 32.17 28.85 -12.63
N GLU A 273 33.24 28.65 -13.41
CA GLU A 273 34.22 29.71 -13.71
C GLU A 273 33.64 30.84 -14.58
N LEU A 274 32.67 30.55 -15.45
CA LEU A 274 32.04 31.55 -16.33
C LEU A 274 30.89 32.32 -15.65
N THR A 275 30.36 31.85 -14.53
CA THR A 275 29.28 32.52 -13.79
C THR A 275 29.67 32.96 -12.38
N ASP A 276 30.96 32.93 -12.03
CA ASP A 276 31.43 33.39 -10.71
C ASP A 276 31.07 34.88 -10.50
N PRO A 277 30.15 35.19 -9.56
CA PRO A 277 29.75 36.57 -9.28
C PRO A 277 30.92 37.48 -8.86
N PHE A 278 32.00 36.91 -8.33
CA PHE A 278 33.19 37.67 -7.92
C PHE A 278 34.05 38.15 -9.10
N LEU A 279 34.10 37.39 -10.21
CA LEU A 279 34.83 37.78 -11.42
C LEU A 279 34.09 38.86 -12.22
N ILE A 280 32.75 38.76 -12.30
CA ILE A 280 31.90 39.74 -12.97
C ILE A 280 31.98 41.12 -12.28
N TRP A 281 32.04 41.17 -10.94
CA TRP A 281 32.16 42.43 -10.20
C TRP A 281 33.47 43.19 -10.49
N LYS A 282 34.58 42.46 -10.70
CA LYS A 282 35.91 43.06 -10.92
C LYS A 282 36.09 43.66 -12.31
N GLN A 283 35.29 43.23 -13.29
CA GLN A 283 35.34 43.71 -14.67
C GLN A 283 34.52 45.00 -14.90
N TYR A 284 33.58 45.31 -14.00
CA TYR A 284 32.70 46.49 -14.11
C TYR A 284 33.08 47.66 -13.18
N ASN A 285 34.08 47.49 -12.31
CA ASN A 285 34.49 48.49 -11.30
C ASN A 285 35.97 48.91 -11.38
N ASN A 286 36.57 48.87 -12.57
CA ASN A 286 37.86 49.53 -12.86
C ASN A 286 37.77 50.36 -14.13
#